data_AF-A0A0N0K8E8-F1
#
_entry.id   AF-A0A0N0K8E8-F1
#
_cell.length_a   1.000
_cell.length_b   1.000
_cell.length_c   1.000
_cell.angle_alpha   90.00
_cell.angle_beta   90.00
_cell.angle_gamma   90.00
#
_symmetry.space_group_name_H-M   'P 1'
#
loop_
_entity.id
_entity.type
_entity.pdbx_description
1 polymer ?
#
loop_
_entity_poly.entity_id
_entity_poly.type
_entity_poly.pdbx_seq_one_letter_code
_entity_poly.pdbx_strand_id
1 'polypeptide(L)'
;MVEFRLRDGTGSIRLRYLVEDTDRHGNVRLYVRRPGQPKVRLLERPGTDAFMAEYKAAIGRQVPATRRTKTPAKDPASLRFLCQQWYQDADFRTLSRSTQHIRQLALDSLCDQRDIQGRCLGDKPFAMMEPRHIRAIRDDKADTPAAANNLVGYLRLLFTWAVNTERATRNPARDVPKLTLPNPDGHHTWTPSEIAKFEAHHPIGTQARLAMAILYYTGLRRSDAVLLGRQHISNGWIRITLQKNKARNPTTIEIPLLPELAAIIEATPTTQGNLNLLTTSFGKPYSTEGFGNRFRDWCNEAGLPHCSAHGLRKSRSTALAESGATERELMAWNGWHSATEATRYTRKANQRTLAGRAADKLMEQKMDKTVPPKPAKTSGGDK
;
A
#
# COMPACT_ATOMS: atom_id res chain seq x y z
N MET A 1 -8.53 -14.25 -16.16
CA MET A 1 -8.34 -15.27 -17.21
C MET A 1 -9.25 -14.85 -18.33
N VAL A 2 -8.73 -14.71 -19.54
CA VAL A 2 -9.49 -14.11 -20.66
C VAL A 2 -10.28 -15.21 -21.37
N GLU A 3 -11.52 -14.91 -21.70
CA GLU A 3 -12.44 -15.81 -22.38
C GLU A 3 -12.77 -15.27 -23.77
N PHE A 4 -12.54 -16.07 -24.81
CA PHE A 4 -12.78 -15.69 -26.20
C PHE A 4 -13.89 -16.54 -26.77
N ARG A 5 -14.87 -15.93 -27.45
CA ARG A 5 -15.86 -16.69 -28.23
C ARG A 5 -15.26 -17.15 -29.55
N LEU A 6 -15.51 -18.41 -29.89
CA LEU A 6 -15.10 -19.01 -31.16
C LEU A 6 -15.96 -18.48 -32.31
N ARG A 7 -15.34 -18.36 -33.48
CA ARG A 7 -15.94 -17.71 -34.65
C ARG A 7 -16.97 -18.59 -35.36
N ASP A 8 -16.87 -19.90 -35.17
CA ASP A 8 -17.82 -20.91 -35.65
C ASP A 8 -19.06 -21.05 -34.74
N GLY A 9 -19.15 -20.24 -33.67
CA GLY A 9 -20.25 -20.27 -32.72
C GLY A 9 -20.23 -21.46 -31.76
N THR A 10 -19.19 -22.30 -31.77
CA THR A 10 -19.13 -23.57 -31.01
C THR A 10 -18.84 -23.41 -29.52
N GLY A 11 -18.54 -22.19 -29.04
CA GLY A 11 -18.38 -21.92 -27.61
C GLY A 11 -17.36 -20.84 -27.29
N SER A 12 -16.79 -20.91 -26.08
CA SER A 12 -15.70 -20.03 -25.64
C SER A 12 -14.44 -20.80 -25.25
N ILE A 13 -13.27 -20.24 -25.57
CA ILE A 13 -11.98 -20.80 -25.17
C ILE A 13 -11.42 -20.00 -23.99
N ARG A 14 -11.04 -20.74 -22.94
CA ARG A 14 -10.24 -20.24 -21.81
C ARG A 14 -8.87 -20.90 -21.83
N LEU A 15 -7.84 -20.10 -22.09
CA LEU A 15 -6.45 -20.57 -22.16
C LEU A 15 -5.66 -20.18 -20.91
N ARG A 16 -4.81 -21.10 -20.44
CA ARG A 16 -3.98 -20.92 -19.24
C ARG A 16 -2.88 -19.89 -19.53
N TYR A 17 -2.57 -19.05 -18.53
CA TYR A 17 -1.53 -18.01 -18.60
C TYR A 17 -1.76 -16.89 -19.62
N LEU A 18 -2.90 -16.87 -20.31
CA LEU A 18 -3.25 -15.81 -21.25
C LEU A 18 -3.72 -14.56 -20.51
N VAL A 19 -3.14 -13.40 -20.85
CA VAL A 19 -3.47 -12.09 -20.30
C VAL A 19 -3.61 -11.05 -21.41
N GLU A 20 -4.57 -10.14 -21.25
CA GLU A 20 -4.74 -8.95 -22.07
C GLU A 20 -4.01 -7.75 -21.43
N ASP A 21 -3.49 -6.88 -22.28
CA ASP A 21 -2.88 -5.61 -21.89
C ASP A 21 -3.32 -4.55 -22.90
N THR A 22 -3.89 -3.46 -22.41
CA THR A 22 -4.30 -2.34 -23.25
C THR A 22 -3.19 -1.31 -23.24
N ASP A 23 -2.62 -1.00 -24.39
CA ASP A 23 -1.56 0.02 -24.46
C ASP A 23 -2.12 1.44 -24.25
N ARG A 24 -1.22 2.41 -24.09
CA ARG A 24 -1.57 3.83 -23.88
C ARG A 24 -2.38 4.47 -25.01
N HIS A 25 -2.52 3.79 -26.15
CA HIS A 25 -3.31 4.22 -27.31
C HIS A 25 -4.64 3.45 -27.44
N GLY A 26 -4.97 2.59 -26.46
CA GLY A 26 -6.20 1.81 -26.45
C GLY A 26 -6.12 0.47 -27.19
N ASN A 27 -4.96 0.08 -27.73
CA ASN A 27 -4.86 -1.20 -28.46
C ASN A 27 -4.74 -2.36 -27.46
N VAL A 28 -5.64 -3.33 -27.57
CA VAL A 28 -5.60 -4.57 -26.79
C VAL A 28 -4.56 -5.52 -27.38
N ARG A 29 -3.66 -6.01 -26.54
CA ARG A 29 -2.58 -6.94 -26.90
C ARG A 29 -2.64 -8.19 -26.03
N LEU A 30 -2.40 -9.33 -26.64
CA LEU A 30 -2.45 -10.63 -25.98
C LEU A 30 -1.07 -11.13 -25.63
N TYR A 31 -0.98 -11.80 -24.48
CA TYR A 31 0.29 -12.33 -24.00
C TYR A 31 0.12 -13.64 -23.23
N VAL A 32 1.11 -14.51 -23.35
CA VAL A 32 1.34 -15.61 -22.40
C VAL A 32 2.24 -15.12 -21.28
N ARG A 33 1.74 -15.16 -20.04
CA ARG A 33 2.46 -14.77 -18.82
C ARG A 33 2.56 -15.94 -17.85
N ARG A 34 3.65 -16.70 -17.96
CA ARG A 34 3.99 -17.78 -17.03
C ARG A 34 4.80 -17.23 -15.85
N PRO A 35 4.55 -17.67 -14.60
CA PRO A 35 5.39 -17.30 -13.46
C PRO A 35 6.86 -17.63 -13.73
N GLY A 36 7.75 -16.67 -13.48
CA GLY A 36 9.20 -16.84 -13.69
C GLY A 36 9.67 -16.78 -15.14
N GLN A 37 8.78 -16.57 -16.12
CA GLN A 37 9.13 -16.46 -17.53
C GLN A 37 8.87 -15.03 -18.04
N PRO A 38 9.62 -14.57 -19.07
CA PRO A 38 9.28 -13.34 -19.78
C PRO A 38 7.85 -13.39 -20.34
N LYS A 39 7.19 -12.23 -20.38
CA LYS A 39 5.88 -12.08 -21.00
C LYS A 39 6.05 -12.23 -22.52
N VAL A 40 5.41 -13.23 -23.14
CA VAL A 40 5.49 -13.47 -24.59
C VAL A 40 4.24 -12.89 -25.24
N ARG A 41 4.40 -11.98 -26.21
CA ARG A 41 3.29 -11.40 -26.97
C ARG A 41 2.77 -12.44 -27.97
N LEU A 42 1.46 -12.57 -28.07
CA LEU A 42 0.79 -13.28 -29.14
C LEU A 42 0.33 -12.26 -30.18
N LEU A 43 0.68 -12.48 -31.44
CA LEU A 43 0.36 -11.62 -32.57
C LEU A 43 -0.83 -12.14 -33.35
N GLU A 44 -1.05 -13.45 -33.33
CA GLU A 44 -2.10 -14.08 -34.11
C GLU A 44 -3.49 -13.80 -33.54
N ARG A 45 -4.49 -13.93 -34.40
CA ARG A 45 -5.88 -13.63 -34.03
C ARG A 45 -6.49 -14.77 -33.20
N PRO A 46 -7.08 -14.49 -32.01
CA PRO A 46 -7.76 -15.49 -31.19
C PRO A 46 -8.80 -16.30 -31.95
N GLY A 47 -8.88 -17.59 -31.65
CA GLY A 47 -9.82 -18.52 -32.28
C GLY A 47 -9.38 -19.07 -33.64
N THR A 48 -8.13 -18.83 -34.05
CA THR A 48 -7.53 -19.42 -35.26
C THR A 48 -6.54 -20.54 -34.90
N ASP A 49 -6.29 -21.46 -35.83
CA ASP A 49 -5.26 -22.49 -35.66
C ASP A 49 -3.86 -21.88 -35.51
N ALA A 50 -3.58 -20.80 -36.23
CA ALA A 50 -2.33 -20.03 -36.11
C ALA A 50 -2.12 -19.52 -34.67
N PHE A 51 -3.17 -18.96 -34.05
CA PHE A 51 -3.13 -18.55 -32.66
C PHE A 51 -2.94 -19.70 -31.68
N MET A 52 -3.58 -20.84 -31.91
CA MET A 52 -3.39 -22.02 -31.06
C MET A 52 -1.97 -22.59 -31.19
N ALA A 53 -1.36 -22.52 -32.37
CA ALA A 53 0.03 -22.89 -32.59
C ALA A 53 0.99 -21.91 -31.89
N GLU A 54 0.78 -20.60 -32.03
CA GLU A 54 1.57 -19.56 -31.36
C GLU A 54 1.48 -19.66 -29.84
N TYR A 55 0.27 -19.89 -29.31
CA TYR A 55 0.02 -20.11 -27.88
C TYR A 55 0.74 -21.37 -27.36
N LYS A 56 0.63 -22.51 -28.07
CA LYS A 56 1.33 -23.75 -27.70
C LYS A 56 2.85 -23.54 -27.69
N ALA A 57 3.39 -22.86 -28.70
CA ALA A 57 4.81 -22.51 -28.75
C ALA A 57 5.23 -21.60 -27.58
N ALA A 58 4.44 -20.58 -27.27
CA ALA A 58 4.70 -19.65 -26.17
C ALA A 58 4.65 -20.34 -24.78
N ILE A 59 3.79 -21.34 -24.59
CA ILE A 59 3.76 -22.15 -23.36
C ILE A 59 4.90 -23.16 -23.32
N GLY A 60 5.26 -23.78 -24.45
CA GLY A 60 6.37 -24.72 -24.54
C GLY A 60 7.74 -24.06 -24.35
N ARG A 61 7.86 -22.76 -24.66
CA ARG A 61 9.10 -22.00 -24.48
C ARG A 61 9.45 -21.88 -23.00
N GLN A 62 10.49 -22.59 -22.59
CA GLN A 62 11.09 -22.49 -21.28
C GLN A 62 12.42 -21.76 -21.45
N VAL A 63 12.39 -20.43 -21.27
CA VAL A 63 13.64 -19.67 -21.19
C VAL A 63 14.09 -19.80 -19.74
N PRO A 64 15.34 -20.19 -19.43
CA PRO A 64 15.85 -20.04 -18.08
C PRO A 64 15.59 -18.60 -17.68
N ALA A 65 14.93 -18.37 -16.55
CA ALA A 65 14.72 -17.01 -16.08
C ALA A 65 16.09 -16.34 -16.04
N THR A 66 16.37 -15.42 -16.98
CA THR A 66 17.58 -14.62 -16.95
C THR A 66 17.41 -13.68 -15.78
N ARG A 67 17.70 -14.19 -14.58
CA ARG A 67 17.86 -13.40 -13.39
C ARG A 67 18.99 -12.44 -13.76
N ARG A 68 18.66 -11.16 -13.97
CA ARG A 68 19.67 -10.11 -14.19
C ARG A 68 20.75 -10.34 -13.15
N THR A 69 21.90 -10.82 -13.57
CA THR A 69 23.04 -10.98 -12.68
C THR A 69 23.40 -9.58 -12.25
N LYS A 70 23.51 -9.35 -10.94
CA LYS A 70 23.90 -8.04 -10.42
C LYS A 70 25.30 -7.76 -10.97
N THR A 71 25.45 -6.65 -11.68
CA THR A 71 26.77 -6.22 -12.18
C THR A 71 27.70 -6.03 -10.98
N PRO A 72 28.80 -6.79 -10.86
CA PRO A 72 29.74 -6.58 -9.76
C PRO A 72 30.44 -5.24 -9.93
N ALA A 73 30.78 -4.59 -8.82
CA ALA A 73 31.65 -3.43 -8.88
C ALA A 73 33.06 -3.86 -9.33
N LYS A 74 33.66 -3.09 -10.24
CA LYS A 74 35.02 -3.35 -10.75
C LYS A 74 36.09 -2.58 -9.97
N ASP A 75 35.73 -1.39 -9.49
CA ASP A 75 36.64 -0.45 -8.83
C ASP A 75 36.17 -0.20 -7.38
N PRO A 76 37.02 -0.41 -6.35
CA PRO A 76 36.73 -0.07 -4.96
C PRO A 76 36.36 1.40 -4.71
N ALA A 77 36.79 2.33 -5.57
CA ALA A 77 36.45 3.75 -5.48
C ALA A 77 35.08 4.11 -6.10
N SER A 78 34.42 3.15 -6.76
CA SER A 78 33.19 3.40 -7.52
C SER A 78 31.92 3.50 -6.64
N LEU A 79 30.93 4.26 -7.09
CA LEU A 79 29.62 4.34 -6.43
C LEU A 79 28.97 2.95 -6.27
N ARG A 80 29.10 2.09 -7.27
CA ARG A 80 28.55 0.73 -7.24
C ARG A 80 29.20 -0.09 -6.13
N PHE A 81 30.51 0.03 -5.94
CA PHE A 81 31.20 -0.63 -4.84
C PHE A 81 30.67 -0.15 -3.50
N LEU A 82 30.53 1.16 -3.31
CA LEU A 82 30.00 1.75 -2.08
C LEU A 82 28.57 1.22 -1.76
N CYS A 83 27.68 1.18 -2.75
CA CYS A 83 26.35 0.59 -2.62
C CYS A 83 26.42 -0.89 -2.21
N GLN A 84 27.27 -1.68 -2.87
CA GLN A 84 27.41 -3.12 -2.60
C GLN A 84 27.95 -3.39 -1.20
N GLN A 85 28.89 -2.57 -0.70
CA GLN A 85 29.37 -2.64 0.67
C GLN A 85 28.26 -2.29 1.67
N TRP A 86 27.48 -1.24 1.41
CA TRP A 86 26.36 -0.88 2.28
C TRP A 86 25.30 -1.98 2.37
N TYR A 87 25.08 -2.75 1.30
CA TYR A 87 24.14 -3.87 1.33
C TYR A 87 24.59 -5.02 2.25
N GLN A 88 25.90 -5.13 2.53
CA GLN A 88 26.46 -6.14 3.43
C GLN A 88 26.54 -5.66 4.89
N ASP A 89 26.31 -4.38 5.13
CA ASP A 89 26.33 -3.77 6.45
C ASP A 89 25.28 -4.39 7.39
N ALA A 90 25.64 -4.50 8.67
CA ALA A 90 24.79 -5.12 9.69
C ALA A 90 23.45 -4.38 9.82
N ASP A 91 23.48 -3.04 9.91
CA ASP A 91 22.26 -2.23 10.05
C ASP A 91 21.36 -2.35 8.83
N PHE A 92 21.95 -2.37 7.62
CA PHE A 92 21.19 -2.58 6.40
C PHE A 92 20.48 -3.94 6.39
N ARG A 93 21.17 -4.99 6.83
CA ARG A 93 20.62 -6.36 6.90
C ARG A 93 19.51 -6.52 7.94
N THR A 94 19.45 -5.67 8.98
CA THR A 94 18.33 -5.66 9.93
C THR A 94 17.02 -5.13 9.34
N LEU A 95 17.07 -4.42 8.21
CA LEU A 95 15.88 -3.90 7.53
C LEU A 95 15.01 -5.05 7.00
N SER A 96 13.71 -4.79 6.84
CA SER A 96 12.82 -5.77 6.21
C SER A 96 13.28 -6.10 4.78
N ARG A 97 13.06 -7.34 4.32
CA ARG A 97 13.45 -7.78 2.96
C ARG A 97 12.88 -6.86 1.86
N SER A 98 11.66 -6.35 2.02
CA SER A 98 11.07 -5.41 1.06
C SER A 98 11.77 -4.05 1.07
N THR A 99 12.14 -3.53 2.25
CA THR A 99 12.94 -2.30 2.36
C THR A 99 14.32 -2.46 1.72
N GLN A 100 15.01 -3.57 2.00
CA GLN A 100 16.29 -3.89 1.36
C GLN A 100 16.14 -3.92 -0.16
N HIS A 101 15.14 -4.65 -0.65
CA HIS A 101 14.88 -4.82 -2.08
C HIS A 101 14.62 -3.48 -2.80
N ILE A 102 13.74 -2.63 -2.26
CA ILE A 102 13.40 -1.34 -2.91
C ILE A 102 14.60 -0.40 -2.94
N ARG A 103 15.40 -0.34 -1.86
CA ARG A 103 16.61 0.49 -1.81
C ARG A 103 17.67 -0.01 -2.80
N GLN A 104 17.91 -1.33 -2.82
CA GLN A 104 18.82 -1.95 -3.79
C GLN A 104 18.39 -1.69 -5.22
N LEU A 105 17.11 -1.89 -5.54
CA LEU A 105 16.58 -1.66 -6.88
C LEU A 105 16.80 -0.21 -7.34
N ALA A 106 16.52 0.77 -6.46
CA ALA A 106 16.67 2.18 -6.79
C ALA A 106 18.15 2.58 -7.02
N LEU A 107 19.05 2.14 -6.14
CA LEU A 107 20.48 2.45 -6.23
C LEU A 107 21.18 1.68 -7.34
N ASP A 108 20.84 0.41 -7.56
CA ASP A 108 21.39 -0.39 -8.66
C ASP A 108 20.89 0.17 -10.00
N SER A 109 19.62 0.57 -10.08
CA SER A 109 19.08 1.25 -11.27
C SER A 109 19.77 2.60 -11.52
N LEU A 110 20.14 3.35 -10.48
CA LEU A 110 20.94 4.56 -10.62
C LEU A 110 22.34 4.22 -11.14
N CYS A 111 22.98 3.19 -10.59
CA CYS A 111 24.32 2.76 -11.01
C CYS A 111 24.35 2.33 -12.49
N ASP A 112 23.25 1.79 -13.00
CA ASP A 112 23.10 1.33 -14.39
C ASP A 112 22.75 2.46 -15.38
N GLN A 113 22.38 3.66 -14.90
CA GLN A 113 22.18 4.82 -15.78
C GLN A 113 23.50 5.26 -16.41
N ARG A 114 23.43 5.88 -17.59
CA ARG A 114 24.61 6.34 -18.34
C ARG A 114 24.64 7.87 -18.43
N ASP A 115 25.83 8.44 -18.33
CA ASP A 115 26.06 9.85 -18.62
C ASP A 115 26.04 10.13 -20.14
N ILE A 116 26.21 11.40 -20.51
CA ILE A 116 26.26 11.85 -21.90
C ILE A 116 27.43 11.24 -22.71
N GLN A 117 28.47 10.74 -22.03
CA GLN A 117 29.59 10.01 -22.64
C GLN A 117 29.36 8.50 -22.65
N GLY A 118 28.16 8.02 -22.29
CA GLY A 118 27.81 6.62 -22.27
C GLY A 118 28.40 5.82 -21.10
N ARG A 119 29.03 6.46 -20.11
CA ARG A 119 29.62 5.77 -18.95
C ARG A 119 28.57 5.53 -17.88
N CYS A 120 28.56 4.35 -17.29
CA CYS A 120 27.67 4.03 -16.17
C CYS A 120 27.95 4.94 -14.97
N LEU A 121 26.92 5.51 -14.36
CA LEU A 121 27.06 6.35 -13.18
C LEU A 121 27.63 5.57 -12.00
N GLY A 122 27.32 4.27 -11.90
CA GLY A 122 27.83 3.37 -10.87
C GLY A 122 29.34 3.17 -10.92
N ASP A 123 29.97 3.35 -12.07
CA ASP A 123 31.41 3.13 -12.26
C ASP A 123 32.23 4.41 -11.95
N LYS A 124 31.55 5.53 -11.65
CA LYS A 124 32.20 6.79 -11.30
C LYS A 124 32.66 6.81 -9.84
N PRO A 125 33.75 7.56 -9.53
CA PRO A 125 34.28 7.64 -8.17
C PRO A 125 33.29 8.34 -7.23
N PHE A 126 32.89 7.68 -6.14
CA PHE A 126 31.92 8.26 -5.20
C PHE A 126 32.48 9.46 -4.43
N ALA A 127 33.82 9.54 -4.25
CA ALA A 127 34.49 10.65 -3.57
C ALA A 127 34.35 11.99 -4.32
N MET A 128 34.19 11.94 -5.65
CA MET A 128 33.98 13.11 -6.51
C MET A 128 32.49 13.50 -6.61
N MET A 129 31.60 12.80 -5.91
CA MET A 129 30.19 13.14 -5.92
C MET A 129 29.96 14.46 -5.16
N GLU A 130 29.12 15.31 -5.73
CA GLU A 130 28.85 16.66 -5.24
C GLU A 130 27.34 16.91 -5.20
N PRO A 131 26.86 17.87 -4.39
CA PRO A 131 25.44 18.22 -4.34
C PRO A 131 24.81 18.54 -5.70
N ARG A 132 25.57 19.14 -6.64
CA ARG A 132 25.10 19.40 -8.01
C ARG A 132 24.75 18.13 -8.77
N HIS A 133 25.51 17.05 -8.60
CA HIS A 133 25.25 15.75 -9.24
C HIS A 133 23.99 15.10 -8.67
N ILE A 134 23.77 15.20 -7.35
CA ILE A 134 22.55 14.70 -6.71
C ILE A 134 21.32 15.49 -7.18
N ARG A 135 21.44 16.81 -7.35
CA ARG A 135 20.36 17.64 -7.93
C ARG A 135 20.02 17.20 -9.35
N ALA A 136 21.01 16.99 -10.22
CA ALA A 136 20.78 16.47 -11.56
C ALA A 136 20.05 15.12 -11.53
N ILE A 137 20.50 14.16 -10.73
CA ILE A 137 19.85 12.84 -10.56
C ILE A 137 18.40 12.96 -10.08
N ARG A 138 18.13 13.91 -9.18
CA ARG A 138 16.78 14.21 -8.68
C ARG A 138 15.90 14.81 -9.78
N ASP A 139 16.44 15.75 -10.53
CA ASP A 139 15.70 16.52 -11.55
C ASP A 139 15.45 15.68 -12.82
N ASP A 140 16.32 14.71 -13.13
CA ASP A 140 16.06 13.66 -14.14
C ASP A 140 14.83 12.80 -13.81
N LYS A 141 14.33 12.87 -12.57
CA LYS A 141 13.12 12.20 -12.10
C LYS A 141 12.00 13.19 -11.74
N ALA A 142 12.04 14.42 -12.26
CA ALA A 142 11.06 15.46 -11.95
C ALA A 142 9.60 15.04 -12.23
N ASP A 143 9.36 14.25 -13.28
CA ASP A 143 8.01 13.71 -13.59
C ASP A 143 7.51 12.71 -12.53
N THR A 144 8.39 12.21 -11.68
CA THR A 144 8.07 11.30 -10.56
C THR A 144 8.64 11.81 -9.23
N PRO A 145 8.13 12.94 -8.69
CA PRO A 145 8.74 13.63 -7.55
C PRO A 145 8.94 12.74 -6.31
N ALA A 146 8.02 11.82 -6.04
CA ALA A 146 8.14 10.88 -4.93
C ALA A 146 9.32 9.91 -5.11
N ALA A 147 9.55 9.40 -6.33
CA ALA A 147 10.67 8.52 -6.64
C ALA A 147 12.00 9.29 -6.58
N ALA A 148 12.04 10.52 -7.11
CA ALA A 148 13.19 11.42 -6.99
C ALA A 148 13.56 11.65 -5.51
N ASN A 149 12.57 12.01 -4.69
CA ASN A 149 12.77 12.27 -3.26
C ASN A 149 13.22 11.04 -2.47
N ASN A 150 12.72 9.85 -2.83
CA ASN A 150 13.17 8.60 -2.24
C ASN A 150 14.63 8.32 -2.60
N LEU A 151 15.03 8.52 -3.86
CA LEU A 151 16.40 8.32 -4.30
C LEU A 151 17.38 9.25 -3.58
N VAL A 152 17.05 10.55 -3.46
CA VAL A 152 17.83 11.50 -2.63
C VAL A 152 17.92 11.01 -1.19
N GLY A 153 16.82 10.53 -0.62
CA GLY A 153 16.79 9.94 0.73
C GLY A 153 17.71 8.71 0.88
N TYR A 154 17.75 7.84 -0.13
CA TYR A 154 18.61 6.65 -0.10
C TYR A 154 20.08 7.02 -0.26
N LEU A 155 20.41 7.98 -1.13
CA LEU A 155 21.78 8.51 -1.26
C LEU A 155 22.24 9.20 0.02
N ARG A 156 21.36 9.94 0.71
CA ARG A 156 21.65 10.48 2.04
C ARG A 156 22.02 9.38 3.02
N LEU A 157 21.22 8.33 3.12
CA LEU A 157 21.48 7.22 4.04
C LEU A 157 22.78 6.49 3.70
N LEU A 158 23.02 6.21 2.41
CA LEU A 158 24.25 5.58 1.93
C LEU A 158 25.49 6.38 2.33
N PHE A 159 25.50 7.70 2.06
CA PHE A 159 26.65 8.53 2.38
C PHE A 159 26.78 8.85 3.88
N THR A 160 25.68 8.88 4.64
CA THR A 160 25.77 8.93 6.11
C THR A 160 26.48 7.69 6.65
N TRP A 161 26.10 6.50 6.18
CA TRP A 161 26.80 5.26 6.52
C TRP A 161 28.27 5.29 6.07
N ALA A 162 28.55 5.76 4.85
CA ALA A 162 29.91 5.84 4.33
C ALA A 162 30.80 6.78 5.15
N VAL A 163 30.26 7.89 5.66
CA VAL A 163 30.98 8.80 6.57
C VAL A 163 31.21 8.13 7.93
N ASN A 164 30.18 7.52 8.51
CA ASN A 164 30.29 6.85 9.82
C ASN A 164 31.25 5.66 9.82
N THR A 165 31.51 5.07 8.65
CA THR A 165 32.46 3.97 8.45
C THR A 165 33.78 4.42 7.84
N GLU A 166 34.05 5.74 7.84
CA GLU A 166 35.29 6.37 7.35
C GLU A 166 35.63 6.10 5.87
N ARG A 167 34.64 5.67 5.08
CA ARG A 167 34.78 5.42 3.63
C ARG A 167 34.64 6.70 2.80
N ALA A 168 33.93 7.69 3.30
CA ALA A 168 33.72 8.98 2.66
C ALA A 168 33.95 10.12 3.66
N THR A 169 34.46 11.25 3.19
CA THR A 169 34.73 12.42 4.05
C THR A 169 33.52 13.34 4.24
N ARG A 170 32.52 13.26 3.35
CA ARG A 170 31.31 14.10 3.39
C ARG A 170 30.10 13.39 2.81
N ASN A 171 28.91 13.87 3.16
CA ASN A 171 27.66 13.45 2.54
C ASN A 171 27.18 14.48 1.49
N PRO A 172 27.35 14.23 0.18
CA PRO A 172 26.98 15.17 -0.88
C PRO A 172 25.46 15.32 -1.03
N ALA A 173 24.66 14.44 -0.44
CA ALA A 173 23.21 14.48 -0.52
C ALA A 173 22.56 15.19 0.68
N ARG A 174 23.32 15.54 1.73
CA ARG A 174 22.81 16.08 3.01
C ARG A 174 21.82 17.22 2.80
N ASP A 175 22.25 18.27 2.11
CA ASP A 175 21.48 19.52 2.00
C ASP A 175 20.74 19.67 0.66
N VAL A 176 20.63 18.59 -0.11
CA VAL A 176 19.92 18.63 -1.41
C VAL A 176 18.41 18.68 -1.18
N PRO A 177 17.69 19.75 -1.55
CA PRO A 177 16.28 19.86 -1.26
C PRO A 177 15.47 18.78 -1.98
N LYS A 178 14.33 18.39 -1.39
CA LYS A 178 13.36 17.50 -2.03
C LYS A 178 12.46 18.30 -2.96
N LEU A 179 11.96 17.67 -4.03
CA LEU A 179 10.93 18.24 -4.89
C LEU A 179 9.60 18.32 -4.13
N THR A 180 8.83 19.37 -4.39
CA THR A 180 7.46 19.50 -3.88
C THR A 180 6.59 18.40 -4.49
N LEU A 181 5.79 17.73 -3.65
CA LEU A 181 4.84 16.73 -4.13
C LEU A 181 3.55 17.42 -4.59
N PRO A 182 2.98 17.07 -5.76
CA PRO A 182 1.72 17.63 -6.24
C PRO A 182 0.56 17.41 -5.26
N ASN A 183 0.60 16.30 -4.52
CA ASN A 183 -0.35 15.99 -3.46
C ASN A 183 0.40 15.84 -2.13
N PRO A 184 0.54 16.91 -1.32
CA PRO A 184 1.24 16.86 -0.05
C PRO A 184 0.55 15.95 0.98
N ASP A 185 -0.75 15.71 0.81
CA ASP A 185 -1.56 14.89 1.72
C ASP A 185 -1.39 13.38 1.45
N GLY A 186 -0.78 13.01 0.32
CA GLY A 186 -0.59 11.64 -0.11
C GLY A 186 -1.90 11.00 -0.60
N HIS A 187 -2.23 9.82 -0.10
CA HIS A 187 -3.43 9.11 -0.57
C HIS A 187 -4.73 9.90 -0.31
N HIS A 188 -5.63 9.93 -1.30
CA HIS A 188 -6.98 10.45 -1.18
C HIS A 188 -7.73 9.78 -0.02
N THR A 189 -8.43 10.57 0.79
CA THR A 189 -9.30 10.08 1.87
C THR A 189 -10.69 9.92 1.30
N TRP A 190 -11.26 8.71 1.38
CA TRP A 190 -12.59 8.47 0.83
C TRP A 190 -13.64 9.31 1.56
N THR A 191 -14.53 9.92 0.78
CA THR A 191 -15.70 10.65 1.26
C THR A 191 -16.89 9.70 1.49
N PRO A 192 -17.89 10.09 2.29
CA PRO A 192 -19.09 9.29 2.49
C PRO A 192 -19.84 8.97 1.18
N SER A 193 -19.88 9.90 0.22
CA SER A 193 -20.54 9.69 -1.08
C SER A 193 -19.77 8.70 -1.95
N GLU A 194 -18.43 8.69 -1.91
CA GLU A 194 -17.62 7.69 -2.60
C GLU A 194 -17.77 6.30 -1.99
N ILE A 195 -17.88 6.20 -0.66
CA ILE A 195 -18.20 4.96 0.03
C ILE A 195 -19.57 4.47 -0.47
N ALA A 196 -20.62 5.30 -0.40
CA ALA A 196 -21.95 4.94 -0.87
C ALA A 196 -21.98 4.52 -2.35
N LYS A 197 -21.23 5.21 -3.22
CA LYS A 197 -21.11 4.85 -4.64
C LYS A 197 -20.47 3.47 -4.83
N PHE A 198 -19.41 3.16 -4.08
CA PHE A 198 -18.77 1.85 -4.13
C PHE A 198 -19.72 0.75 -3.61
N GLU A 199 -20.46 1.03 -2.54
CA GLU A 199 -21.45 0.10 -1.96
C GLU A 199 -22.63 -0.17 -2.90
N ALA A 200 -23.11 0.85 -3.61
CA ALA A 200 -24.18 0.71 -4.59
C ALA A 200 -23.75 -0.14 -5.79
N HIS A 201 -22.49 -0.03 -6.22
CA HIS A 201 -21.95 -0.81 -7.33
C HIS A 201 -21.58 -2.24 -6.91
N HIS A 202 -21.02 -2.41 -5.70
CA HIS A 202 -20.58 -3.70 -5.16
C HIS A 202 -21.47 -4.10 -3.97
N PRO A 203 -22.56 -4.86 -4.20
CA PRO A 203 -23.50 -5.23 -3.13
C PRO A 203 -22.89 -6.20 -2.12
N ILE A 204 -23.57 -6.33 -0.97
CA ILE A 204 -23.26 -7.33 0.07
C ILE A 204 -23.29 -8.74 -0.55
N GLY A 205 -22.34 -9.58 -0.15
CA GLY A 205 -22.10 -10.90 -0.72
C GLY A 205 -20.98 -10.94 -1.76
N THR A 206 -20.49 -9.78 -2.23
CA THR A 206 -19.34 -9.71 -3.14
C THR A 206 -18.00 -9.61 -2.39
N GLN A 207 -16.93 -10.15 -2.98
CA GLN A 207 -15.56 -10.01 -2.45
C GLN A 207 -15.10 -8.54 -2.41
N ALA A 208 -15.56 -7.70 -3.35
CA ALA A 208 -15.26 -6.27 -3.38
C ALA A 208 -15.85 -5.55 -2.17
N ARG A 209 -17.14 -5.82 -1.87
CA ARG A 209 -17.82 -5.27 -0.70
C ARG A 209 -17.17 -5.71 0.61
N LEU A 210 -16.85 -6.99 0.74
CA LEU A 210 -16.14 -7.53 1.90
C LEU A 210 -14.77 -6.87 2.09
N ALA A 211 -13.98 -6.73 1.02
CA ALA A 211 -12.66 -6.11 1.07
C ALA A 211 -12.73 -4.64 1.53
N MET A 212 -13.68 -3.89 0.99
CA MET A 212 -13.90 -2.50 1.39
C MET A 212 -14.33 -2.42 2.87
N ALA A 213 -15.30 -3.25 3.29
CA ALA A 213 -15.79 -3.29 4.65
C ALA A 213 -14.69 -3.62 5.66
N ILE A 214 -13.86 -4.63 5.38
CA ILE A 214 -12.71 -4.98 6.22
C ILE A 214 -11.78 -3.77 6.36
N LEU A 215 -11.35 -3.17 5.24
CA LEU A 215 -10.42 -2.03 5.26
C LEU A 215 -11.00 -0.81 5.99
N TYR A 216 -12.29 -0.52 5.77
CA TYR A 216 -12.96 0.61 6.39
C TYR A 216 -13.19 0.36 7.88
N TYR A 217 -13.99 -0.64 8.26
CA TYR A 217 -14.35 -0.81 9.67
C TYR A 217 -13.15 -1.09 10.56
N THR A 218 -12.23 -1.97 10.15
CA THR A 218 -11.06 -2.29 10.98
C THR A 218 -9.96 -1.24 10.90
N GLY A 219 -9.96 -0.40 9.87
CA GLY A 219 -8.86 0.51 9.58
C GLY A 219 -7.56 -0.19 9.19
N LEU A 220 -7.51 -1.53 9.02
CA LEU A 220 -6.28 -2.28 8.74
C LEU A 220 -5.57 -1.78 7.46
N ARG A 221 -4.23 -1.93 7.42
CA ARG A 221 -3.49 -1.71 6.18
C ARG A 221 -3.78 -2.86 5.22
N ARG A 222 -3.67 -2.63 3.91
CA ARG A 222 -3.87 -3.68 2.89
C ARG A 222 -3.07 -4.97 3.16
N SER A 223 -1.87 -4.84 3.72
CA SER A 223 -1.00 -5.96 4.08
C SER A 223 -1.49 -6.78 5.27
N ASP A 224 -2.28 -6.16 6.15
CA ASP A 224 -2.86 -6.79 7.33
C ASP A 224 -4.26 -7.34 6.98
N ALA A 225 -5.03 -6.61 6.16
CA ALA A 225 -6.37 -7.01 5.72
C ALA A 225 -6.38 -8.36 4.98
N VAL A 226 -5.37 -8.63 4.13
CA VAL A 226 -5.25 -9.92 3.43
C VAL A 226 -4.96 -11.09 4.37
N LEU A 227 -4.45 -10.83 5.57
CA LEU A 227 -4.17 -11.84 6.60
C LEU A 227 -5.39 -12.10 7.50
N LEU A 228 -6.34 -11.16 7.56
CA LEU A 228 -7.53 -11.30 8.38
C LEU A 228 -8.32 -12.54 7.94
N GLY A 229 -8.77 -13.30 8.93
CA GLY A 229 -9.34 -14.62 8.76
C GLY A 229 -10.20 -15.00 9.96
N ARG A 230 -11.04 -16.04 9.80
CA ARG A 230 -11.97 -16.50 10.85
C ARG A 230 -11.27 -16.85 12.17
N GLN A 231 -10.02 -17.33 12.12
CA GLN A 231 -9.21 -17.63 13.29
C GLN A 231 -8.83 -16.40 14.15
N HIS A 232 -8.97 -15.20 13.59
CA HIS A 232 -8.72 -13.95 14.31
C HIS A 232 -9.98 -13.41 14.99
N ILE A 233 -11.13 -14.08 14.81
CA ILE A 233 -12.43 -13.63 15.30
C ILE A 233 -12.89 -14.58 16.39
N SER A 234 -13.11 -14.05 17.59
CA SER A 234 -13.70 -14.80 18.71
C SER A 234 -14.39 -13.86 19.68
N ASN A 235 -15.48 -14.33 20.31
CA ASN A 235 -16.20 -13.61 21.35
C ASN A 235 -16.62 -12.17 20.98
N GLY A 236 -16.90 -11.90 19.70
CA GLY A 236 -17.28 -10.55 19.23
C GLY A 236 -16.09 -9.60 19.03
N TRP A 237 -14.85 -10.10 19.05
CA TRP A 237 -13.63 -9.30 18.86
C TRP A 237 -12.79 -9.83 17.69
N ILE A 238 -12.04 -8.92 17.07
CA ILE A 238 -10.98 -9.22 16.12
C ILE A 238 -9.65 -9.00 16.84
N ARG A 239 -8.82 -10.05 16.93
CA ARG A 239 -7.45 -9.99 17.47
C ARG A 239 -6.45 -10.34 16.38
N ILE A 240 -5.60 -9.39 15.99
CA ILE A 240 -4.61 -9.60 14.91
C ILE A 240 -3.29 -8.88 15.18
N THR A 241 -2.18 -9.57 14.92
CA THR A 241 -0.84 -8.96 14.95
C THR A 241 -0.51 -8.35 13.59
N LEU A 242 -0.29 -7.03 13.58
CA LEU A 242 0.00 -6.26 12.38
C LEU A 242 1.34 -6.69 11.74
N GLN A 243 1.39 -6.72 10.41
CA GLN A 243 2.55 -7.17 9.65
C GLN A 243 3.67 -6.13 9.65
N LYS A 244 3.31 -4.85 9.52
CA LYS A 244 4.31 -3.77 9.50
C LYS A 244 5.03 -3.71 10.84
N ASN A 245 6.36 -3.68 10.81
CA ASN A 245 7.24 -3.71 11.97
C ASN A 245 7.16 -4.97 12.84
N LYS A 246 6.44 -6.04 12.43
CA LYS A 246 6.28 -7.26 13.25
C LYS A 246 7.58 -7.86 13.77
N ALA A 247 8.64 -7.86 12.95
CA ALA A 247 9.95 -8.40 13.32
C ALA A 247 10.72 -7.55 14.34
N ARG A 248 10.38 -6.26 14.50
CA ARG A 248 11.08 -5.31 15.37
C ARG A 248 10.25 -4.92 16.60
N ASN A 249 8.97 -4.64 16.39
CA ASN A 249 8.02 -4.24 17.42
C ASN A 249 6.64 -4.81 17.06
N PRO A 250 6.36 -6.08 17.41
CA PRO A 250 5.09 -6.72 17.10
C PRO A 250 3.95 -5.98 17.81
N THR A 251 2.99 -5.49 17.02
CA THR A 251 1.81 -4.80 17.55
C THR A 251 0.59 -5.66 17.30
N THR A 252 -0.05 -6.13 18.36
CA THR A 252 -1.35 -6.81 18.31
C THR A 252 -2.43 -5.80 18.63
N ILE A 253 -3.44 -5.73 17.78
CA ILE A 253 -4.65 -4.95 18.06
C ILE A 253 -5.79 -5.89 18.39
N GLU A 254 -6.67 -5.43 19.26
CA GLU A 254 -7.93 -6.05 19.61
C GLU A 254 -9.02 -4.99 19.43
N ILE A 255 -9.91 -5.22 18.46
CA ILE A 255 -11.01 -4.31 18.14
C ILE A 255 -12.33 -5.07 18.13
N PRO A 256 -13.45 -4.45 18.54
CA PRO A 256 -14.74 -5.10 18.46
C PRO A 256 -15.10 -5.40 17.01
N LEU A 257 -15.63 -6.60 16.76
CA LEU A 257 -16.26 -6.94 15.49
C LEU A 257 -17.61 -6.21 15.43
N LEU A 258 -17.65 -5.13 14.64
CA LEU A 258 -18.87 -4.35 14.49
C LEU A 258 -19.98 -5.17 13.80
N PRO A 259 -21.26 -5.02 14.20
CA PRO A 259 -22.37 -5.81 13.66
C PRO A 259 -22.47 -5.77 12.13
N GLU A 260 -22.23 -4.61 11.52
CA GLU A 260 -22.26 -4.43 10.06
C GLU A 260 -21.16 -5.23 9.37
N LEU A 261 -19.96 -5.24 9.94
CA LEU A 261 -18.85 -6.05 9.42
C LEU A 261 -19.14 -7.54 9.59
N ALA A 262 -19.71 -7.95 10.72
CA ALA A 262 -20.11 -9.34 10.96
C ALA A 262 -21.13 -9.82 9.91
N ALA A 263 -22.18 -9.03 9.67
CA ALA A 263 -23.20 -9.34 8.67
C ALA A 263 -22.62 -9.46 7.26
N ILE A 264 -21.69 -8.57 6.87
CA ILE A 264 -21.03 -8.64 5.56
C ILE A 264 -20.12 -9.88 5.45
N ILE A 265 -19.41 -10.25 6.52
CA ILE A 265 -18.57 -11.45 6.55
C ILE A 265 -19.44 -12.70 6.35
N GLU A 266 -20.56 -12.81 7.07
CA GLU A 266 -21.44 -13.98 6.99
C GLU A 266 -22.18 -14.08 5.66
N ALA A 267 -22.59 -12.94 5.08
CA ALA A 267 -23.25 -12.91 3.78
C ALA A 267 -22.30 -13.16 2.59
N THR A 268 -20.98 -13.10 2.79
CA THR A 268 -20.02 -13.26 1.69
C THR A 268 -19.53 -14.70 1.57
N PRO A 269 -19.72 -15.36 0.42
CA PRO A 269 -19.22 -16.72 0.21
C PRO A 269 -17.70 -16.80 0.42
N THR A 270 -17.28 -17.67 1.33
CA THR A 270 -15.87 -18.01 1.53
C THR A 270 -15.56 -19.33 0.83
N THR A 271 -14.41 -19.42 0.16
CA THR A 271 -13.97 -20.70 -0.41
C THR A 271 -13.74 -21.71 0.72
N GLN A 272 -14.38 -22.88 0.61
CA GLN A 272 -14.27 -23.97 1.57
C GLN A 272 -12.80 -24.30 1.89
N GLY A 273 -12.48 -24.40 3.19
CA GLY A 273 -11.15 -24.75 3.69
C GLY A 273 -10.14 -23.60 3.86
N ASN A 274 -10.45 -22.37 3.45
CA ASN A 274 -9.58 -21.21 3.74
C ASN A 274 -10.04 -20.45 4.98
N LEU A 275 -9.10 -20.16 5.88
CA LEU A 275 -9.36 -19.32 7.04
C LEU A 275 -9.39 -17.83 6.70
N ASN A 276 -8.61 -17.39 5.70
CA ASN A 276 -8.57 -16.00 5.25
C ASN A 276 -9.91 -15.55 4.65
N LEU A 277 -10.36 -14.35 5.03
CA LEU A 277 -11.62 -13.79 4.52
C LEU A 277 -11.49 -13.34 3.05
N LEU A 278 -10.33 -12.79 2.68
CA LEU A 278 -10.07 -12.25 1.35
C LEU A 278 -9.33 -13.28 0.48
N THR A 279 -10.03 -13.80 -0.52
CA THR A 279 -9.49 -14.83 -1.43
C THR A 279 -9.65 -14.46 -2.89
N THR A 280 -8.71 -14.93 -3.70
CA THR A 280 -8.76 -14.84 -5.17
C THR A 280 -9.91 -15.67 -5.73
N SER A 281 -10.26 -15.48 -7.01
CA SER A 281 -11.24 -16.34 -7.70
C SER A 281 -10.85 -17.82 -7.78
N PHE A 282 -9.59 -18.16 -7.47
CA PHE A 282 -9.10 -19.54 -7.37
C PHE A 282 -9.17 -20.09 -5.93
N GLY A 283 -9.76 -19.33 -5.00
CA GLY A 283 -9.86 -19.74 -3.61
C GLY A 283 -8.52 -19.80 -2.89
N LYS A 284 -7.55 -18.96 -3.29
CA LYS A 284 -6.29 -18.79 -2.57
C LYS A 284 -6.23 -17.42 -1.90
N PRO A 285 -5.63 -17.28 -0.71
CA PRO A 285 -5.42 -15.96 -0.10
C PRO A 285 -4.70 -15.00 -1.04
N TYR A 286 -5.06 -13.72 -1.01
CA TYR A 286 -4.34 -12.72 -1.78
C TYR A 286 -2.93 -12.50 -1.25
N SER A 287 -1.99 -12.23 -2.16
CA SER A 287 -0.78 -11.49 -1.80
C SER A 287 -1.12 -10.00 -1.60
N THR A 288 -0.32 -9.27 -0.82
CA THR A 288 -0.52 -7.83 -0.59
C THR A 288 -0.60 -7.01 -1.88
N GLU A 289 0.29 -7.28 -2.84
CA GLU A 289 0.30 -6.55 -4.12
C GLU A 289 -0.83 -7.01 -5.04
N GLY A 290 -1.14 -8.31 -5.07
CA GLY A 290 -2.27 -8.84 -5.83
C GLY A 290 -3.60 -8.25 -5.36
N PHE A 291 -3.80 -8.17 -4.05
CA PHE A 291 -4.95 -7.50 -3.46
C PHE A 291 -4.98 -6.01 -3.79
N GLY A 292 -3.85 -5.32 -3.68
CA GLY A 292 -3.76 -3.89 -4.02
C GLY A 292 -4.19 -3.59 -5.46
N ASN A 293 -3.76 -4.42 -6.41
CA ASN A 293 -4.16 -4.31 -7.81
C ASN A 293 -5.64 -4.62 -7.99
N ARG A 294 -6.13 -5.73 -7.43
CA ARG A 294 -7.55 -6.09 -7.57
C ARG A 294 -8.47 -5.04 -6.95
N PHE A 295 -8.07 -4.46 -5.82
CA PHE A 295 -8.82 -3.40 -5.17
C PHE A 295 -8.86 -2.12 -6.02
N ARG A 296 -7.79 -1.81 -6.76
CA ARG A 296 -7.80 -0.72 -7.75
C ARG A 296 -8.82 -0.99 -8.85
N ASP A 297 -8.85 -2.22 -9.38
CA ASP A 297 -9.81 -2.60 -10.40
C ASP A 297 -11.26 -2.41 -9.89
N TRP A 298 -11.56 -2.86 -8.67
CA TRP A 298 -12.88 -2.64 -8.06
C TRP A 298 -13.23 -1.17 -7.89
N CYS A 299 -12.25 -0.31 -7.58
CA CYS A 299 -12.48 1.15 -7.54
C CYS A 299 -12.80 1.69 -8.95
N ASN A 300 -12.08 1.24 -9.97
CA ASN A 300 -12.33 1.66 -11.36
C ASN A 300 -13.70 1.19 -11.86
N GLU A 301 -14.08 -0.06 -11.56
CA GLU A 301 -15.40 -0.64 -11.86
C GLU A 301 -16.53 0.23 -11.27
N ALA A 302 -16.35 0.73 -10.04
CA ALA A 302 -17.29 1.65 -9.38
C ALA A 302 -17.17 3.13 -9.85
N GLY A 303 -16.35 3.43 -10.87
CA GLY A 303 -16.12 4.79 -11.35
C GLY A 303 -15.45 5.70 -10.31
N LEU A 304 -14.49 5.17 -9.55
CA LEU A 304 -13.72 5.84 -8.50
C LEU A 304 -12.20 5.69 -8.73
N PRO A 305 -11.65 6.09 -9.90
CA PRO A 305 -10.26 5.82 -10.26
C PRO A 305 -9.22 6.54 -9.38
N HIS A 306 -9.63 7.58 -8.65
CA HIS A 306 -8.79 8.30 -7.68
C HIS A 306 -8.76 7.66 -6.29
N CYS A 307 -9.66 6.72 -6.01
CA CYS A 307 -9.73 6.01 -4.74
C CYS A 307 -8.73 4.84 -4.64
N SER A 308 -8.38 4.45 -3.41
CA SER A 308 -7.48 3.32 -3.15
C SER A 308 -7.72 2.69 -1.78
N ALA A 309 -7.26 1.45 -1.57
CA ALA A 309 -7.38 0.73 -0.31
C ALA A 309 -6.81 1.52 0.89
N HIS A 310 -5.69 2.22 0.72
CA HIS A 310 -5.10 3.00 1.81
C HIS A 310 -5.93 4.23 2.18
N GLY A 311 -6.74 4.74 1.25
CA GLY A 311 -7.65 5.86 1.50
C GLY A 311 -8.79 5.52 2.46
N LEU A 312 -9.22 4.26 2.53
CA LEU A 312 -10.26 3.80 3.47
C LEU A 312 -9.77 3.83 4.91
N ARG A 313 -8.51 3.44 5.16
CA ARG A 313 -7.90 3.57 6.49
C ARG A 313 -7.95 5.02 6.98
N LYS A 314 -7.59 5.99 6.12
CA LYS A 314 -7.71 7.41 6.45
C LYS A 314 -9.16 7.80 6.70
N SER A 315 -10.08 7.32 5.88
CA SER A 315 -11.51 7.63 5.99
C SER A 315 -12.07 7.15 7.33
N ARG A 316 -11.77 5.92 7.74
CA ARG A 316 -12.17 5.40 9.05
C ARG A 316 -11.61 6.19 10.22
N SER A 317 -10.31 6.50 10.20
CA SER A 317 -9.70 7.31 11.25
C SER A 317 -10.30 8.71 11.32
N THR A 318 -10.64 9.29 10.17
CA THR A 318 -11.34 10.59 10.07
C THR A 318 -12.73 10.50 10.69
N ALA A 319 -13.52 9.48 10.31
CA ALA A 319 -14.86 9.26 10.85
C ALA A 319 -14.86 9.02 12.38
N LEU A 320 -13.89 8.25 12.90
CA LEU A 320 -13.72 8.07 14.35
C LEU A 320 -13.36 9.38 15.07
N ALA A 321 -12.50 10.20 14.48
CA ALA A 321 -12.17 11.51 15.05
C ALA A 321 -13.39 12.44 15.05
N GLU A 322 -14.17 12.43 13.97
CA GLU A 322 -15.41 13.20 13.85
C GLU A 322 -16.51 12.69 14.80
N SER A 323 -16.53 11.40 15.13
CA SER A 323 -17.37 10.83 16.20
C SER A 323 -16.80 11.07 17.60
N GLY A 324 -15.57 11.59 17.70
CA GLY A 324 -14.94 12.12 18.92
C GLY A 324 -14.24 11.11 19.75
N ALA A 325 -13.82 10.03 19.08
CA ALA A 325 -12.77 9.21 19.61
C ALA A 325 -11.60 10.12 20.00
N THR A 326 -11.18 9.99 21.25
CA THR A 326 -9.96 10.56 21.77
C THR A 326 -8.76 10.03 20.98
N GLU A 327 -7.64 10.74 21.09
CA GLU A 327 -6.39 10.29 20.47
C GLU A 327 -6.02 8.86 20.90
N ARG A 328 -6.22 8.52 22.18
CA ARG A 328 -5.91 7.18 22.71
C ARG A 328 -6.82 6.10 22.13
N GLU A 329 -8.10 6.38 21.94
CA GLU A 329 -9.03 5.44 21.29
C GLU A 329 -8.67 5.24 19.81
N LEU A 330 -8.31 6.32 19.11
CA LEU A 330 -7.81 6.24 17.73
C LEU A 330 -6.52 5.41 17.65
N MET A 331 -5.59 5.62 18.58
CA MET A 331 -4.34 4.86 18.67
C MET A 331 -4.59 3.37 18.93
N ALA A 332 -5.48 3.05 19.89
CA ALA A 332 -5.87 1.68 20.21
C ALA A 332 -6.51 0.97 19.00
N TRP A 333 -7.46 1.64 18.31
CA TRP A 333 -8.12 1.09 17.14
C TRP A 333 -7.15 0.81 15.98
N ASN A 334 -6.18 1.71 15.78
CA ASN A 334 -5.33 1.68 14.60
C ASN A 334 -3.98 0.99 14.82
N GLY A 335 -3.63 0.66 16.08
CA GLY A 335 -2.31 0.16 16.47
C GLY A 335 -1.20 1.19 16.26
N TRP A 336 -1.46 2.45 16.61
CA TRP A 336 -0.47 3.52 16.56
C TRP A 336 0.22 3.72 17.90
N HIS A 337 1.52 4.01 17.85
CA HIS A 337 2.35 4.21 19.04
C HIS A 337 2.62 5.68 19.36
N SER A 338 2.22 6.60 18.48
CA SER A 338 2.47 8.04 18.66
C SER A 338 1.26 8.90 18.30
N ALA A 339 1.06 9.96 19.09
CA ALA A 339 0.11 11.04 18.84
C ALA A 339 0.25 11.66 17.44
N THR A 340 1.49 11.79 16.96
CA THR A 340 1.78 12.32 15.62
C THR A 340 1.18 11.47 14.51
N GLU A 341 1.13 10.14 14.66
CA GLU A 341 0.44 9.28 13.70
C GLU A 341 -1.07 9.54 13.72
N ALA A 342 -1.68 9.67 14.90
CA ALA A 342 -3.10 9.99 15.02
C ALA A 342 -3.43 11.31 14.33
N THR A 343 -2.72 12.39 14.68
CA THR A 343 -2.87 13.72 14.08
C THR A 343 -2.73 13.67 12.56
N ARG A 344 -1.77 12.91 12.02
CA ARG A 344 -1.57 12.79 10.57
C ARG A 344 -2.76 12.18 9.85
N TYR A 345 -3.41 11.17 10.43
CA TYR A 345 -4.54 10.48 9.83
C TYR A 345 -5.87 11.19 10.08
N THR A 346 -5.95 12.05 11.09
CA THR A 346 -7.16 12.82 11.42
C THR A 346 -7.10 14.27 10.97
N ARG A 347 -6.02 14.72 10.33
CA ARG A 347 -5.88 16.11 9.85
C ARG A 347 -7.00 16.56 8.91
N LYS A 348 -7.67 15.62 8.24
CA LYS A 348 -8.83 15.89 7.37
C LYS A 348 -10.18 15.80 8.09
N ALA A 349 -10.20 15.53 9.39
CA ALA A 349 -11.42 15.64 10.19
C ALA A 349 -11.97 17.04 10.04
N ASN A 350 -13.27 17.11 9.73
CA ASN A 350 -13.93 18.35 9.43
C ASN A 350 -13.83 19.30 10.63
N GLN A 351 -13.05 20.36 10.47
CA GLN A 351 -12.83 21.39 11.50
C GLN A 351 -14.17 21.94 12.02
N ARG A 352 -15.17 22.08 11.14
CA ARG A 352 -16.52 22.53 11.52
C ARG A 352 -17.22 21.53 12.42
N THR A 353 -17.13 20.23 12.13
CA THR A 353 -17.70 19.17 12.96
C THR A 353 -17.04 19.13 14.34
N LEU A 354 -15.71 19.23 14.38
CA LEU A 354 -14.96 19.26 15.64
C LEU A 354 -15.29 20.51 16.46
N ALA A 355 -15.39 21.68 15.82
CA ALA A 355 -15.76 22.94 16.49
C ALA A 355 -17.20 22.90 17.01
N GLY A 356 -18.16 22.37 16.23
CA GLY A 356 -19.54 22.20 16.67
C GLY A 356 -19.64 21.34 17.94
N ARG A 357 -18.91 20.22 17.99
CA ARG A 357 -18.90 19.35 19.17
C ARG A 357 -18.15 19.93 20.37
N ALA A 358 -17.11 20.70 20.12
CA ALA A 358 -16.48 21.47 21.19
C ALA A 358 -17.49 22.46 21.80
N ALA A 359 -18.36 23.06 20.99
CA ALA A 359 -19.45 23.88 21.47
C ALA A 359 -20.50 23.06 22.25
N ASP A 360 -20.91 21.88 21.77
CA ASP A 360 -21.87 21.01 22.48
C ASP A 360 -21.37 20.67 23.90
N LYS A 361 -20.09 20.27 24.03
CA LYS A 361 -19.47 19.99 25.34
C LYS A 361 -19.43 21.21 26.26
N LEU A 362 -19.19 22.40 25.72
CA LEU A 362 -19.22 23.64 26.50
C LEU A 362 -20.64 23.99 26.97
N MET A 363 -21.66 23.67 26.18
CA MET A 363 -23.07 23.87 26.56
C MET A 363 -23.51 22.89 27.64
N GLU A 364 -23.15 21.60 27.52
CA GLU A 364 -23.40 20.59 28.56
C GLU A 364 -22.77 20.98 29.90
N GLN A 365 -21.51 21.45 29.89
CA GLN A 365 -20.83 21.94 31.11
C GLN A 365 -21.48 23.16 31.74
N LYS A 366 -22.16 24.01 30.95
CA LYS A 366 -22.90 25.16 31.49
C LYS A 366 -24.20 24.71 32.14
N MET A 367 -24.92 23.76 31.53
CA MET A 367 -26.17 23.22 32.08
C MET A 367 -25.94 22.53 33.44
N ASP A 368 -24.85 21.78 33.58
CA ASP A 368 -24.47 21.10 34.84
C ASP A 368 -24.15 22.06 35.99
N LYS A 369 -23.72 23.29 35.70
CA LYS A 369 -23.44 24.33 36.71
C LYS A 369 -24.67 25.15 37.13
N THR A 370 -25.79 25.01 36.41
CA THR A 370 -27.03 25.78 36.64
C THR A 370 -28.12 25.01 37.39
N VAL A 371 -27.87 23.75 37.80
CA VAL A 371 -28.81 23.01 38.66
C VAL A 371 -28.46 23.30 40.12
N PRO A 372 -29.24 24.11 40.87
CA PRO A 372 -29.00 24.28 42.30
C PRO A 372 -29.27 22.95 43.03
N PRO A 373 -28.48 22.61 44.07
CA PRO A 373 -28.71 21.40 44.85
C PRO A 373 -30.11 21.45 45.48
N LYS A 374 -30.88 20.34 45.35
CA LYS A 374 -32.18 20.19 46.01
C LYS A 374 -32.02 20.43 47.52
N PRO A 375 -32.87 21.26 48.16
CA PRO A 375 -32.81 21.46 49.60
C PRO A 375 -33.13 20.12 50.30
N ALA A 376 -32.27 19.76 51.26
CA ALA A 376 -32.45 18.57 52.08
C ALA A 376 -33.76 18.66 52.87
N LYS A 377 -34.60 17.63 52.80
CA LYS A 377 -35.78 17.51 53.65
C LYS A 377 -35.32 17.33 55.10
N THR A 378 -35.48 18.37 55.92
CA THR A 378 -35.41 18.24 57.38
C THR A 378 -36.63 17.45 57.84
N SER A 379 -36.42 16.21 58.27
CA SER A 379 -37.40 15.44 59.02
C SER A 379 -37.56 16.09 60.41
N GLY A 380 -38.61 16.91 60.55
CA GLY A 380 -39.09 17.31 61.87
C GLY A 380 -39.72 16.09 62.55
N GLY A 381 -39.11 15.66 63.65
CA GLY A 381 -39.76 14.77 64.61
C GLY A 381 -40.59 15.62 65.55
N ASP A 382 -41.87 15.28 65.69
CA ASP A 382 -42.74 15.76 66.75
C ASP A 382 -43.31 14.57 67.52
N LYS A 383 -42.97 14.58 68.81
CA LYS A 383 -43.59 13.96 70.01
C LYS A 383 -43.58 12.44 70.17
#